data_AF-A0A368GHI2-F1
#
_entry.id   AF-A0A368GHI2-F1
#
_cell.length_a   1.000
_cell.length_b   1.000
_cell.length_c   1.000
_cell.angle_alpha   90.00
_cell.angle_beta   90.00
_cell.angle_gamma   90.00
#
_symmetry.space_group_name_H-M   'P 1'
#
loop_
_entity.id
_entity.type
_entity.pdbx_description
1 polymer ?
#
loop_
_entity_poly.entity_id
_entity_poly.type
_entity_poly.pdbx_seq_one_letter_code
_entity_poly.pdbx_strand_id
1 'polypeptide(L)'
;MISCSVMGSSFDSHRQCPDPDDLLAQGVTDANGNFNLKGSETETTNIDPVFKVYHDCDDGIKPGQRKLKFYIPDSYITWGKAPKRMFNIGVLNLETIFPKEERNLI
;
A
#
# COMPACT_ATOMS: atom_id res chain seq x y z
N MET A 1 23.44 6.08 5.16
CA MET A 1 22.00 5.78 5.03
C MET A 1 21.49 6.58 3.85
N ILE A 2 21.28 5.94 2.70
CA ILE A 2 20.54 6.58 1.61
C ILE A 2 19.12 6.72 2.15
N SER A 3 18.63 7.95 2.30
CA SER A 3 17.24 8.21 2.70
C SER A 3 16.34 7.63 1.62
N CYS A 4 15.80 6.45 1.83
CA CYS A 4 14.81 5.89 0.93
C CYS A 4 13.44 6.48 1.29
N SER A 5 12.86 7.24 0.39
CA SER A 5 11.47 7.69 0.52
C SER A 5 10.55 6.50 0.29
N VAL A 6 9.74 6.14 1.28
CA VAL A 6 8.74 5.08 1.17
C VAL A 6 7.37 5.66 1.45
N MET A 7 6.50 5.65 0.45
CA MET A 7 5.09 6.01 0.58
C MET A 7 4.24 4.74 0.56
N GLY A 8 3.50 4.54 1.64
CA GLY A 8 2.49 3.49 1.74
C GLY A 8 1.11 4.07 1.42
N SER A 9 0.36 3.41 0.57
CA SER A 9 -1.03 3.76 0.27
C SER A 9 -1.90 2.52 0.30
N SER A 10 -3.04 2.59 0.98
CA SER A 10 -4.08 1.56 0.91
C SER A 10 -5.18 2.02 -0.03
N PHE A 11 -5.58 1.15 -0.94
CA PHE A 11 -6.64 1.38 -1.91
C PHE A 11 -7.75 0.36 -1.77
N ASP A 12 -8.96 0.72 -2.14
CA ASP A 12 -10.00 -0.22 -2.52
C ASP A 12 -9.87 -0.49 -4.03
N SER A 13 -9.83 -1.76 -4.44
CA SER A 13 -9.60 -2.15 -5.84
C SER A 13 -10.58 -3.22 -6.27
N HIS A 14 -11.88 -2.89 -6.31
CA HIS A 14 -12.94 -3.80 -6.71
C HIS A 14 -12.65 -4.45 -8.06
N ARG A 15 -12.45 -5.77 -8.03
CA ARG A 15 -12.16 -6.51 -9.27
C ARG A 15 -13.40 -6.74 -10.14
N GLN A 16 -14.59 -6.52 -9.60
CA GLN A 16 -15.88 -6.77 -10.25
C GLN A 16 -16.92 -5.68 -9.91
N CYS A 17 -16.60 -4.41 -10.17
CA CYS A 17 -17.56 -3.31 -10.26
C CYS A 17 -16.90 -2.18 -11.08
N PRO A 18 -17.63 -1.28 -11.75
CA PRO A 18 -17.04 -0.09 -12.41
C PRO A 18 -16.46 0.93 -11.42
N ASP A 19 -16.18 0.51 -10.20
CA ASP A 19 -15.73 1.37 -9.12
C ASP A 19 -14.24 1.68 -9.32
N PRO A 20 -13.86 2.95 -9.51
CA PRO A 20 -12.46 3.33 -9.62
C PRO A 20 -11.66 2.95 -8.37
N ASP A 21 -10.36 2.69 -8.54
CA ASP A 21 -9.44 2.44 -7.41
C ASP A 21 -9.48 3.63 -6.41
N ASP A 22 -10.08 3.42 -5.24
CA ASP A 22 -10.28 4.49 -4.25
C ASP A 22 -9.18 4.52 -3.19
N LEU A 23 -8.66 5.71 -2.88
CA LEU A 23 -7.62 5.87 -1.87
C LEU A 23 -8.22 5.86 -0.46
N LEU A 24 -7.97 4.78 0.28
CA LEU A 24 -8.43 4.63 1.67
C LEU A 24 -7.55 5.42 2.66
N ALA A 25 -6.23 5.38 2.46
CA ALA A 25 -5.27 6.09 3.31
C ALA A 25 -3.89 6.17 2.63
N GLN A 26 -3.10 7.17 2.99
CA GLN A 26 -1.73 7.36 2.53
C GLN A 26 -0.85 7.87 3.67
N GLY A 27 0.42 7.44 3.68
CA GLY A 27 1.42 7.94 4.60
C GLY A 27 2.83 7.67 4.14
N VAL A 28 3.79 8.35 4.75
CA VAL A 28 5.22 8.15 4.53
C VAL A 28 5.78 7.45 5.76
N THR A 29 6.72 6.53 5.55
CA THR A 29 7.39 5.86 6.67
C THR A 29 8.17 6.86 7.52
N ASP A 30 8.27 6.59 8.82
CA ASP A 30 9.17 7.36 9.70
C ASP A 30 10.65 7.08 9.40
N ALA A 31 11.56 7.73 10.14
CA ALA A 31 13.00 7.56 9.98
C ALA A 31 13.51 6.13 10.26
N ASN A 32 12.70 5.28 10.90
CA ASN A 32 13.00 3.88 11.17
C ASN A 32 12.30 2.94 10.17
N GLY A 33 11.59 3.46 9.18
CA GLY A 33 10.83 2.67 8.20
C GLY A 33 9.45 2.21 8.69
N ASN A 34 8.96 2.69 9.84
CA ASN A 34 7.66 2.28 10.36
C ASN A 34 6.52 3.09 9.70
N PHE A 35 5.36 2.45 9.56
CA PHE A 35 4.12 3.09 9.14
C PHE A 35 2.92 2.47 9.83
N ASN A 36 1.81 3.21 9.89
CA ASN A 36 0.53 2.72 10.40
C ASN A 36 -0.59 3.40 9.62
N LEU A 37 -1.28 2.63 8.78
CA LEU A 37 -2.36 3.13 7.92
C LEU A 37 -3.68 2.46 8.30
N LYS A 38 -4.73 3.27 8.34
CA LYS A 38 -6.11 2.86 8.54
C LYS A 38 -6.97 3.71 7.64
N GLY A 39 -7.87 3.08 6.90
CA GLY A 39 -8.85 3.75 6.06
C GLY A 39 -10.19 3.03 6.15
N SER A 40 -11.22 3.67 5.64
CA SER A 40 -12.57 3.16 5.59
C SER A 40 -13.29 3.76 4.40
N GLU A 41 -14.13 2.98 3.74
CA GLU A 41 -14.98 3.46 2.65
C GLU A 41 -16.44 3.05 2.84
N THR A 42 -17.34 3.75 2.16
CA THR A 42 -18.79 3.48 2.23
C THR A 42 -19.25 2.67 1.03
N GLU A 43 -19.08 1.36 1.12
CA GLU A 43 -19.44 0.43 0.06
C GLU A 43 -20.70 -0.39 0.36
N THR A 44 -21.41 -0.78 -0.71
CA THR A 44 -22.54 -1.72 -0.61
C THR A 44 -22.06 -3.16 -0.38
N THR A 45 -20.84 -3.46 -0.83
CA THR A 45 -20.17 -4.75 -0.67
C THR A 45 -18.96 -4.63 0.26
N ASN A 46 -18.20 -5.71 0.45
CA ASN A 46 -16.90 -5.58 1.12
C ASN A 46 -15.94 -4.82 0.21
N ILE A 47 -15.03 -4.07 0.84
CA ILE A 47 -13.86 -3.48 0.16
C ILE A 47 -12.88 -4.59 -0.27
N ASP A 48 -12.08 -4.34 -1.30
CA ASP A 48 -10.98 -5.15 -1.81
C ASP A 48 -9.63 -4.46 -1.52
N PRO A 49 -9.13 -4.44 -0.26
CA PRO A 49 -8.03 -3.59 0.14
C PRO A 49 -6.68 -4.03 -0.44
N VAL A 50 -5.97 -3.10 -1.08
CA VAL A 50 -4.63 -3.27 -1.64
C VAL A 50 -3.67 -2.27 -1.00
N PHE A 51 -2.62 -2.78 -0.36
CA PHE A 51 -1.50 -1.97 0.10
C PHE A 51 -0.44 -1.83 -1.01
N LYS A 52 -0.23 -0.60 -1.46
CA LYS A 52 0.76 -0.22 -2.46
C LYS A 52 1.93 0.49 -1.77
N VAL A 53 3.15 0.04 -2.06
CA VAL A 53 4.39 0.67 -1.56
C VAL A 53 5.10 1.31 -2.73
N TYR A 54 5.36 2.61 -2.65
CA TYR A 54 6.13 3.37 -3.63
C TYR A 54 7.48 3.75 -3.01
N HIS A 55 8.58 3.44 -3.69
CA HIS A 55 9.91 3.69 -3.16
C HIS A 55 10.98 3.94 -4.22
N ASP A 56 12.06 4.57 -3.79
CA ASP A 56 13.26 4.85 -4.60
C ASP A 56 14.51 4.14 -4.05
N CYS A 57 14.33 3.15 -3.16
CA CYS A 57 15.43 2.38 -2.57
C CYS A 57 16.22 1.65 -3.66
N ASP A 58 17.54 1.88 -3.70
CA ASP A 58 18.46 1.32 -4.69
C ASP A 58 17.99 1.50 -6.15
N ASP A 59 17.25 2.57 -6.44
CA ASP A 59 16.65 2.77 -7.77
C ASP A 59 17.52 3.61 -8.73
N GLY A 60 18.51 4.33 -8.18
CA GLY A 60 19.38 5.25 -8.93
C GLY A 60 18.62 6.47 -9.47
N ILE A 61 19.07 7.03 -10.59
CA ILE A 61 18.40 8.16 -11.27
C ILE A 61 17.52 7.61 -12.38
N LYS A 62 16.35 7.08 -12.03
CA LYS A 62 15.35 6.59 -12.99
C LYS A 62 14.03 7.36 -12.81
N PRO A 63 13.29 7.62 -13.90
CA PRO A 63 12.03 8.36 -13.80
C PRO A 63 10.94 7.55 -13.10
N GLY A 64 10.14 8.18 -12.23
CA GLY A 64 9.09 7.51 -11.47
C GLY A 64 9.63 6.66 -10.30
N GLN A 65 8.74 5.91 -9.64
CA GLN A 65 9.06 5.14 -8.43
C GLN A 65 8.81 3.64 -8.62
N ARG A 66 9.59 2.80 -7.92
CA ARG A 66 9.34 1.36 -7.80
C ARG A 66 8.05 1.14 -7.01
N LYS A 67 7.19 0.21 -7.44
CA LYS A 67 5.87 -0.02 -6.86
C LYS A 67 5.62 -1.49 -6.55
N LEU A 68 5.36 -1.79 -5.29
CA LEU A 68 4.89 -3.10 -4.81
C LEU A 68 3.38 -3.06 -4.54
N LYS A 69 2.71 -4.20 -4.72
CA LYS A 69 1.27 -4.38 -4.47
C LYS A 69 1.05 -5.60 -3.58
N PHE A 70 0.36 -5.41 -2.46
CA PHE A 70 0.00 -6.46 -1.51
C PHE A 70 -1.51 -6.47 -1.30
N TYR A 71 -2.15 -7.60 -1.57
CA TYR A 71 -3.57 -7.77 -1.26
C TYR A 71 -3.75 -8.06 0.23
N ILE A 72 -4.59 -7.28 0.90
CA ILE A 72 -4.93 -7.51 2.30
C ILE A 72 -6.11 -8.48 2.34
N PRO A 73 -6.03 -9.61 3.07
CA PRO A 73 -7.13 -10.56 3.13
C PRO A 73 -8.39 -9.99 3.78
N ASP A 74 -9.57 -10.42 3.31
CA ASP A 74 -10.88 -9.98 3.79
C ASP A 74 -11.07 -10.16 5.30
N SER A 75 -10.35 -11.09 5.91
CA SER A 75 -10.37 -11.31 7.37
C SER A 75 -9.89 -10.11 8.21
N TYR A 76 -9.27 -9.12 7.58
CA TYR A 76 -8.85 -7.86 8.20
C TYR A 76 -9.84 -6.71 7.99
N ILE A 77 -10.87 -6.91 7.17
CA ILE A 77 -11.95 -5.95 6.95
C ILE A 77 -12.97 -6.09 8.07
N THR A 78 -13.47 -4.96 8.56
CA THR A 78 -14.51 -4.94 9.57
C THR A 78 -15.53 -3.86 9.29
N TRP A 79 -16.80 -4.16 9.54
CA TRP A 79 -17.87 -3.17 9.51
C TRP A 79 -17.60 -2.04 10.50
N GLY A 80 -17.69 -0.80 10.01
CA GLY A 80 -17.43 0.43 10.77
C GLY A 80 -16.12 1.11 10.38
N LYS A 81 -15.89 2.30 10.93
CA LYS A 81 -14.76 3.17 10.53
C LYS A 81 -13.39 2.74 11.09
N ALA A 82 -13.37 1.82 12.06
CA ALA A 82 -12.14 1.42 12.75
C ALA A 82 -11.90 -0.08 12.60
N PRO A 83 -10.72 -0.51 12.12
CA PRO A 83 -10.40 -1.92 11.97
C PRO A 83 -10.26 -2.60 13.34
N LYS A 84 -10.81 -3.81 13.51
CA LYS A 84 -10.63 -4.59 14.75
C LYS A 84 -9.26 -5.26 14.85
N ARG A 85 -8.55 -5.43 13.72
CA ARG A 85 -7.23 -6.07 13.65
C ARG A 85 -6.37 -5.34 12.63
N MET A 86 -5.08 -5.25 12.91
CA MET A 86 -4.11 -4.66 11.98
C MET A 86 -3.43 -5.76 11.17
N PHE A 87 -3.32 -5.56 9.85
CA PHE A 87 -2.50 -6.40 9.00
C PHE A 87 -1.03 -6.00 9.16
N ASN A 88 -0.21 -6.89 9.71
CA ASN A 88 1.22 -6.67 9.87
C ASN A 88 1.97 -7.41 8.76
N ILE A 89 2.54 -6.65 7.82
CA ILE A 89 3.31 -7.18 6.70
C ILE A 89 4.73 -7.62 7.09
N GLY A 90 5.18 -7.27 8.31
CA GLY A 90 6.52 -7.51 8.80
C GLY A 90 7.52 -6.45 8.32
N VAL A 91 8.79 -6.85 8.25
CA VAL A 91 9.89 -6.00 7.80
C VAL A 91 10.33 -6.47 6.42
N LEU A 92 10.30 -5.57 5.43
CA LEU A 92 10.68 -5.86 4.06
C LEU A 92 11.96 -5.09 3.70
N ASN A 93 12.92 -5.77 3.08
CA ASN A 93 14.09 -5.11 2.49
C ASN A 93 13.77 -4.69 1.04
N LEU A 94 13.56 -3.39 0.85
CA LEU A 94 13.16 -2.77 -0.42
C LEU A 94 14.34 -2.54 -1.39
N GLU A 95 15.58 -2.85 -1.01
CA GLU A 95 16.72 -2.86 -1.95
C GLU A 95 16.61 -4.03 -2.95
N THR A 96 15.99 -5.13 -2.51
CA THR A 96 15.81 -6.33 -3.35
C THR A 96 14.73 -6.14 -4.42
N ILE A 97 14.75 -6.99 -5.46
CA ILE A 97 13.74 -6.99 -6.52
C ILE A 97 12.64 -7.99 -6.17
N PHE A 98 11.40 -7.52 -6.14
CA PHE A 98 10.25 -8.38 -5.86
C PHE A 98 9.60 -8.88 -7.16
N PRO A 99 9.06 -10.12 -7.17
CA PRO A 99 8.27 -10.60 -8.30
C PRO A 99 7.06 -9.69 -8.56
N LYS A 100 6.78 -9.39 -9.83
CA LYS A 100 5.67 -8.51 -10.26
C LYS A 100 5.74 -7.09 -9.72
N GLU A 101 6.93 -6.65 -9.33
CA GLU A 101 7.17 -5.26 -9.04
C GLU A 101 6.92 -4.40 -10.31
N GLU A 102 6.16 -3.33 -10.12
CA GLU A 102 5.80 -2.40 -11.17
C GLU A 102 6.59 -1.09 -11.03
N ARG A 103 6.49 -0.24 -12.04
CA ARG A 103 7.01 1.13 -11.96
C ARG A 103 5.89 2.13 -12.16
N ASN A 104 5.78 3.09 -11.25
CA ASN A 104 4.84 4.20 -11.36
C ASN A 104 5.53 5.38 -12.05
N LEU A 105 5.24 5.57 -13.33
CA LEU A 105 5.71 6.72 -14.10
C LEU A 105 4.77 7.91 -13.86
N ILE A 106 5.33 9.12 -13.76
CA ILE A 106 4.58 10.38 -13.70
C ILE A 106 4.20 10.79 -15.13
#